data_AF-A0A7K3AVS5-F1
#
_entry.id   AF-A0A7K3AVS5-F1
#
_cell.length_a   1.000
_cell.length_b   1.000
_cell.length_c   1.000
_cell.angle_alpha   90.00
_cell.angle_beta   90.00
_cell.angle_gamma   90.00
#
_symmetry.space_group_name_H-M   'P 1'
#
loop_
_entity.id
_entity.type
_entity.pdbx_description
1 polymer ?
#
loop_
_entity_poly.entity_id
_entity_poly.type
_entity_poly.pdbx_seq_one_letter_code
_entity_poly.pdbx_strand_id
1 'polypeptide(L)'
;MSTHAKRERLLLADLLEAAGPEALTLCDGWKTRDLAAHVVVRERRADAAGGLLVSALKARLERVQAEFAAKPYEELIQLIRTGPPRFSPMALKQVDEAANTVEFFVHAEDVRRAQPDWSRRELNPVFADVLWSNVEKTARLVGRRSPVGLVLRRPDGRTAVAHKGTPVVTVTGEPAELLLFAYGRQSAADVQVEGDQAAVERVRKAELGM
;
A
#
# COMPACT_ATOMS: atom_id res chain seq x y z
N MET A 1 11.63 6.62 -20.70
CA MET A 1 11.42 6.91 -19.26
C MET A 1 10.82 5.70 -18.57
N SER A 2 11.42 5.24 -17.45
CA SER A 2 10.83 4.18 -16.61
C SER A 2 9.59 4.71 -15.90
N THR A 3 8.58 3.87 -15.73
CA THR A 3 7.35 4.19 -15.00
C THR A 3 7.59 4.32 -13.50
N HIS A 4 6.68 4.96 -12.77
CA HIS A 4 6.76 5.02 -11.31
C HIS A 4 6.64 3.62 -10.70
N ALA A 5 5.72 2.79 -11.19
CA ALA A 5 5.58 1.40 -10.77
C ALA A 5 6.88 0.61 -10.93
N LYS A 6 7.61 0.75 -12.05
CA LYS A 6 8.89 0.06 -12.25
C LYS A 6 9.96 0.51 -11.25
N ARG A 7 10.00 1.82 -10.92
CA ARG A 7 10.97 2.36 -9.95
C ARG A 7 10.68 1.84 -8.55
N GLU A 8 9.42 1.92 -8.11
CA GLU A 8 9.01 1.43 -6.79
C GLU A 8 9.14 -0.09 -6.67
N ARG A 9 8.90 -0.86 -7.74
CA ARG A 9 9.16 -2.31 -7.78
C ARG A 9 10.61 -2.65 -7.48
N LEU A 10 11.54 -1.99 -8.17
CA LEU A 10 12.97 -2.24 -7.99
C LEU A 10 13.42 -1.82 -6.60
N LEU A 11 12.93 -0.67 -6.12
CA LEU A 11 13.16 -0.22 -4.75
C LEU A 11 12.65 -1.24 -3.72
N LEU A 12 11.43 -1.75 -3.87
CA LEU A 12 10.88 -2.77 -2.98
C LEU A 12 11.75 -4.03 -2.98
N ALA A 13 12.20 -4.49 -4.14
CA ALA A 13 13.07 -5.66 -4.24
C ALA A 13 14.42 -5.44 -3.52
N ASP A 14 15.03 -4.26 -3.68
CA ASP A 14 16.27 -3.91 -2.98
C ASP A 14 16.07 -3.87 -1.46
N LEU A 15 14.95 -3.32 -0.99
CA LEU A 15 14.61 -3.25 0.42
C LEU A 15 14.36 -4.63 1.03
N LEU A 16 13.63 -5.49 0.31
CA LEU A 16 13.39 -6.87 0.73
C LEU A 16 14.68 -7.67 0.82
N GLU A 17 15.58 -7.52 -0.16
CA GLU A 17 16.88 -8.17 -0.15
C GLU A 17 17.74 -7.70 1.02
N ALA A 18 17.80 -6.38 1.25
CA ALA A 18 18.60 -5.79 2.33
C ALA A 18 18.09 -6.15 3.74
N ALA A 19 16.76 -6.22 3.92
CA ALA A 19 16.17 -6.55 5.22
C ALA A 19 16.26 -8.04 5.56
N GLY A 20 16.31 -8.92 4.54
CA GLY A 20 16.26 -10.38 4.72
C GLY A 20 14.85 -10.88 5.04
N PRO A 21 14.61 -12.22 5.02
CA PRO A 21 13.27 -12.83 5.03
C PRO A 21 12.52 -12.77 6.37
N GLU A 22 13.26 -12.57 7.47
CA GLU A 22 12.69 -12.62 8.83
C GLU A 22 12.39 -11.24 9.41
N ALA A 23 12.71 -10.17 8.67
CA ALA A 23 12.47 -8.81 9.11
C ALA A 23 10.97 -8.50 9.21
N LEU A 24 10.62 -7.65 10.18
CA LEU A 24 9.26 -7.19 10.38
C LEU A 24 8.85 -6.22 9.27
N THR A 25 7.54 -6.13 9.06
CA THR A 25 6.90 -5.14 8.19
C THR A 25 5.81 -4.40 8.97
N LEU A 26 5.28 -3.31 8.39
CA LEU A 26 4.08 -2.66 8.94
C LEU A 26 2.78 -3.46 8.69
N CYS A 27 2.82 -4.53 7.90
CA CYS A 27 1.69 -5.44 7.76
C CYS A 27 1.64 -6.34 9.00
N ASP A 28 0.59 -6.20 9.81
CA ASP A 28 0.46 -6.94 11.06
C ASP A 28 0.62 -8.46 10.85
N GLY A 29 1.55 -9.04 11.61
CA GLY A 29 1.86 -10.48 11.57
C GLY A 29 2.66 -10.94 10.35
N TRP A 30 3.03 -10.04 9.42
CA TRP A 30 3.79 -10.40 8.22
C TRP A 30 5.27 -10.06 8.37
N LYS A 31 6.12 -11.04 8.02
CA LYS A 31 7.52 -10.81 7.74
C LYS A 31 7.69 -10.38 6.28
N THR A 32 8.88 -9.88 5.94
CA THR A 32 9.25 -9.55 4.56
C THR A 32 9.07 -10.73 3.59
N ARG A 33 9.26 -11.98 4.04
CA ARG A 33 8.92 -13.19 3.26
C ARG A 33 7.45 -13.24 2.86
N ASP A 34 6.54 -12.99 3.80
CA ASP A 34 5.09 -13.04 3.56
C ASP A 34 4.66 -11.93 2.61
N LEU A 35 5.24 -10.74 2.79
CA LEU A 35 5.02 -9.59 1.91
C LEU A 35 5.56 -9.86 0.50
N ALA A 36 6.75 -10.47 0.36
CA ALA A 36 7.30 -10.84 -0.93
C ALA A 36 6.42 -11.87 -1.64
N ALA A 37 5.94 -12.89 -0.92
CA ALA A 37 5.01 -13.88 -1.45
C ALA A 37 3.70 -13.24 -1.92
N HIS A 38 3.11 -12.34 -1.11
CA HIS A 38 1.90 -11.58 -1.46
C HIS A 38 2.04 -10.87 -2.81
N VAL A 39 3.11 -10.09 -2.95
CA VAL A 39 3.36 -9.28 -4.15
C VAL A 39 3.48 -10.17 -5.40
N VAL A 40 4.21 -11.29 -5.29
CA VAL A 40 4.38 -12.24 -6.40
C VAL A 40 3.05 -12.90 -6.77
N VAL A 41 2.26 -13.33 -5.79
CA VAL A 41 0.96 -13.98 -6.01
C VAL A 41 -0.02 -13.02 -6.65
N ARG A 42 -0.12 -11.78 -6.15
CA ARG A 42 -1.00 -10.74 -6.69
C ARG A 42 -0.76 -10.49 -8.18
N GLU A 43 0.50 -10.50 -8.61
CA GLU A 43 0.87 -10.23 -9.99
C GLU A 43 0.73 -11.45 -10.92
N ARG A 44 1.00 -12.66 -10.41
CA ARG A 44 1.14 -13.86 -11.26
C ARG A 44 -0.02 -14.83 -11.17
N ARG A 45 -0.85 -14.73 -10.14
CA ARG A 45 -1.94 -15.66 -9.86
C ARG A 45 -3.25 -14.89 -9.76
N ALA A 46 -3.73 -14.37 -10.89
CA ALA A 46 -5.02 -13.68 -10.96
C ALA A 46 -6.18 -14.55 -10.42
N ASP A 47 -6.07 -15.87 -10.59
CA ASP A 47 -6.99 -16.88 -10.03
C ASP A 47 -7.03 -16.90 -8.50
N ALA A 48 -5.90 -16.61 -7.84
CA ALA A 48 -5.78 -16.52 -6.39
C ALA A 48 -6.02 -15.09 -5.88
N ALA A 49 -5.55 -14.07 -6.61
CA ALA A 49 -5.72 -12.65 -6.28
C ALA A 49 -7.19 -12.24 -6.18
N GLY A 50 -8.11 -12.97 -6.85
CA GLY A 50 -9.55 -12.81 -6.65
C GLY A 50 -10.01 -12.97 -5.18
N GLY A 51 -9.24 -13.68 -4.35
CA GLY A 51 -9.46 -13.78 -2.89
C GLY A 51 -9.30 -12.47 -2.13
N LEU A 52 -8.64 -11.45 -2.71
CA LEU A 52 -8.58 -10.10 -2.14
C LEU A 52 -9.93 -9.38 -2.23
N LEU A 53 -10.79 -9.79 -3.18
CA LEU A 53 -12.08 -9.16 -3.45
C LEU A 53 -13.27 -10.04 -3.05
N VAL A 54 -13.10 -11.36 -3.12
CA VAL A 54 -14.17 -12.36 -2.93
C VAL A 54 -13.81 -13.27 -1.76
N SER A 55 -14.55 -13.14 -0.65
CA SER A 55 -14.30 -13.90 0.58
C SER A 55 -14.27 -15.42 0.38
N ALA A 56 -15.07 -15.96 -0.54
CA ALA A 56 -15.09 -17.39 -0.86
C ALA A 56 -13.76 -17.92 -1.45
N LEU A 57 -12.92 -17.05 -2.02
CA LEU A 57 -11.62 -17.40 -2.58
C LEU A 57 -10.46 -17.18 -1.59
N LYS A 58 -10.73 -16.70 -0.36
CA LYS A 58 -9.70 -16.38 0.64
C LYS A 58 -8.83 -17.59 1.00
N ALA A 59 -9.42 -18.76 1.22
CA ALA A 59 -8.67 -19.98 1.52
C ALA A 59 -7.73 -20.42 0.38
N ARG A 60 -8.10 -20.14 -0.88
CA ARG A 60 -7.23 -20.39 -2.04
C ARG A 60 -6.07 -19.39 -2.05
N LEU A 61 -6.35 -18.11 -1.81
CA LEU A 61 -5.32 -17.07 -1.71
C LEU A 61 -4.30 -17.42 -0.62
N GLU A 62 -4.76 -17.75 0.59
CA GLU A 62 -3.91 -18.14 1.72
C GLU A 62 -3.02 -19.34 1.38
N ARG A 63 -3.60 -20.38 0.75
CA ARG A 63 -2.83 -21.56 0.32
C ARG A 63 -1.74 -21.20 -0.68
N VAL A 64 -2.09 -20.46 -1.73
CA VAL A 64 -1.12 -20.07 -2.77
C VAL A 64 -0.05 -19.14 -2.18
N GLN A 65 -0.41 -18.23 -1.29
CA GLN A 65 0.56 -17.38 -0.60
C GLN A 65 1.52 -18.20 0.27
N ALA A 66 1.03 -19.21 0.99
CA ALA A 66 1.87 -20.13 1.76
C ALA A 66 2.82 -20.95 0.87
N GLU A 67 2.33 -21.45 -0.28
CA GLU A 67 3.16 -22.14 -1.27
C GLU A 67 4.31 -21.25 -1.79
N PHE A 68 4.03 -19.96 -2.06
CA PHE A 68 5.05 -19.01 -2.47
C PHE A 68 5.98 -18.64 -1.32
N ALA A 69 5.48 -18.44 -0.10
CA ALA A 69 6.31 -18.15 1.07
C ALA A 69 7.31 -19.27 1.40
N ALA A 70 6.97 -20.52 1.06
CA ALA A 70 7.85 -21.69 1.22
C ALA A 70 8.99 -21.76 0.19
N LYS A 71 8.98 -20.94 -0.87
CA LYS A 71 10.06 -20.89 -1.86
C LYS A 71 11.34 -20.26 -1.27
N PRO A 72 12.50 -20.49 -1.91
CA PRO A 72 13.70 -19.71 -1.63
C PRO A 72 13.39 -18.20 -1.70
N TYR A 73 13.84 -17.44 -0.71
CA TYR A 73 13.49 -16.02 -0.61
C TYR A 73 14.06 -15.20 -1.77
N GLU A 74 15.25 -15.58 -2.21
CA GLU A 74 15.96 -15.01 -3.36
C GLU A 74 15.16 -15.23 -4.66
N GLU A 75 14.47 -16.37 -4.79
CA GLU A 75 13.56 -16.62 -5.92
C GLU A 75 12.41 -15.62 -5.91
N LEU A 76 11.78 -15.35 -4.76
CA LEU A 76 10.71 -14.37 -4.64
C LEU A 76 11.17 -12.97 -5.03
N ILE A 77 12.35 -12.54 -4.56
CA ILE A 77 12.94 -11.25 -4.93
C ILE A 77 13.17 -11.17 -6.44
N GLN A 78 13.73 -12.20 -7.06
CA GLN A 78 13.94 -12.22 -8.51
C GLN A 78 12.64 -12.17 -9.30
N LEU A 79 11.58 -12.84 -8.82
CA LEU A 79 10.25 -12.76 -9.42
C LEU A 79 9.68 -11.34 -9.34
N ILE A 80 9.88 -10.63 -8.23
CA ILE A 80 9.47 -9.23 -8.07
C ILE A 80 10.24 -8.33 -9.03
N ARG A 81 11.59 -8.45 -9.06
CA ARG A 81 12.49 -7.64 -9.92
C ARG A 81 12.14 -7.76 -11.40
N THR A 82 11.89 -8.98 -11.86
CA THR A 82 11.65 -9.28 -13.28
C THR A 82 10.21 -9.02 -13.71
N GLY A 83 9.28 -9.00 -12.76
CA GLY A 83 7.87 -8.72 -12.99
C GLY A 83 7.09 -9.86 -13.64
N PRO A 84 5.88 -9.59 -14.16
CA PRO A 84 5.01 -10.65 -14.64
C PRO A 84 5.59 -11.28 -15.94
N PRO A 85 5.20 -12.53 -16.27
CA PRO A 85 5.55 -13.12 -17.56
C PRO A 85 5.16 -12.20 -18.73
N ARG A 86 5.94 -12.20 -19.82
CA ARG A 86 5.79 -11.27 -20.96
C ARG A 86 4.39 -11.25 -21.60
N PHE A 87 3.62 -12.33 -21.45
CA PHE A 87 2.26 -12.46 -22.00
C PHE A 87 1.15 -12.19 -20.97
N SER A 88 1.49 -11.73 -19.76
CA SER A 88 0.51 -11.32 -18.76
C SER A 88 -0.16 -10.00 -19.17
N PRO A 89 -1.47 -9.82 -18.99
CA PRO A 89 -2.13 -8.52 -19.10
C PRO A 89 -1.49 -7.45 -18.21
N MET A 90 -0.89 -7.84 -17.08
CA MET A 90 -0.17 -6.95 -16.17
C MET A 90 1.19 -6.47 -16.72
N ALA A 91 1.70 -7.06 -17.80
CA ALA A 91 2.89 -6.58 -18.50
C ALA A 91 2.61 -5.30 -19.34
N LEU A 92 1.34 -4.92 -19.50
CA LEU A 92 0.95 -3.69 -20.18
C LEU A 92 1.25 -2.48 -19.29
N LYS A 93 2.13 -1.60 -19.77
CA LYS A 93 2.67 -0.44 -19.05
C LYS A 93 1.61 0.45 -18.38
N GLN A 94 0.46 0.65 -19.00
CA GLN A 94 -0.63 1.49 -18.47
C GLN A 94 -1.41 0.79 -17.34
N VAL A 95 -1.57 -0.53 -17.44
CA VAL A 95 -2.21 -1.35 -16.41
C VAL A 95 -1.28 -1.48 -15.20
N ASP A 96 0.01 -1.71 -15.44
CA ASP A 96 1.06 -1.73 -14.40
C ASP A 96 1.12 -0.41 -13.63
N GLU A 97 1.15 0.74 -14.33
CA GLU A 97 1.22 2.05 -13.66
C GLU A 97 -0.03 2.32 -12.79
N ALA A 98 -1.23 1.96 -13.28
CA ALA A 98 -2.47 2.18 -12.55
C ALA A 98 -2.66 1.22 -11.37
N ALA A 99 -2.25 -0.04 -11.51
CA ALA A 99 -2.50 -1.09 -10.52
C ALA A 99 -1.36 -1.25 -9.51
N ASN A 100 -0.11 -0.97 -9.90
CA ASN A 100 1.05 -1.37 -9.13
C ASN A 100 1.86 -0.22 -8.53
N THR A 101 1.67 1.03 -8.99
CA THR A 101 2.38 2.18 -8.39
C THR A 101 2.10 2.30 -6.89
N VAL A 102 0.82 2.25 -6.50
CA VAL A 102 0.43 2.34 -5.09
C VAL A 102 0.85 1.09 -4.31
N GLU A 103 0.67 -0.10 -4.89
CA GLU A 103 1.03 -1.38 -4.27
C GLU A 103 2.52 -1.41 -3.89
N PHE A 104 3.41 -1.14 -4.85
CA PHE A 104 4.84 -1.16 -4.61
C PHE A 104 5.29 -0.01 -3.72
N PHE A 105 4.68 1.18 -3.84
CA PHE A 105 4.97 2.30 -2.97
C PHE A 105 4.64 1.96 -1.51
N VAL A 106 3.40 1.52 -1.23
CA VAL A 106 2.93 1.20 0.13
C VAL A 106 3.78 0.09 0.73
N HIS A 107 4.04 -0.99 -0.01
CA HIS A 107 4.81 -2.11 0.52
C HIS A 107 6.32 -1.80 0.65
N ALA A 108 6.87 -0.89 -0.17
CA ALA A 108 8.23 -0.39 0.07
C ALA A 108 8.29 0.40 1.39
N GLU A 109 7.28 1.22 1.67
CA GLU A 109 7.17 1.93 2.95
C GLU A 109 6.89 0.96 4.11
N ASP A 110 6.11 -0.12 3.92
CA ASP A 110 5.89 -1.15 4.95
C ASP A 110 7.20 -1.83 5.38
N VAL A 111 8.12 -2.07 4.44
CA VAL A 111 9.45 -2.64 4.76
C VAL A 111 10.34 -1.58 5.39
N ARG A 112 10.41 -0.36 4.80
CA ARG A 112 11.28 0.72 5.29
C ARG A 112 10.94 1.15 6.71
N ARG A 113 9.67 1.48 6.95
CA ARG A 113 9.22 2.10 8.20
C ARG A 113 9.19 1.13 9.38
N ALA A 114 9.24 -0.17 9.11
CA ALA A 114 9.41 -1.20 10.12
C ALA A 114 10.86 -1.33 10.63
N GLN A 115 11.83 -0.70 9.96
CA GLN A 115 13.24 -0.70 10.39
C GLN A 115 13.50 0.42 11.41
N PRO A 116 14.42 0.22 12.38
CA PRO A 116 14.64 1.15 13.49
C PRO A 116 15.09 2.55 13.05
N ASP A 117 15.90 2.65 11.99
CA ASP A 117 16.52 3.90 11.55
C ASP A 117 15.80 4.52 10.32
N TRP A 118 14.52 4.22 10.15
CA TRP A 118 13.79 4.75 9.00
C TRP A 118 13.63 6.27 9.11
N SER A 119 13.73 6.94 7.96
CA SER A 119 13.36 8.33 7.82
C SER A 119 12.44 8.53 6.62
N ARG A 120 11.61 9.58 6.72
CA ARG A 120 10.68 9.96 5.68
C ARG A 120 11.40 10.28 4.37
N ARG A 121 10.90 9.70 3.28
CA ARG A 121 11.44 9.95 1.94
C ARG A 121 10.89 11.26 1.39
N GLU A 122 11.79 12.12 0.93
CA GLU A 122 11.41 13.24 0.07
C GLU A 122 11.08 12.74 -1.33
N LEU A 123 9.85 12.98 -1.77
CA LEU A 123 9.41 12.62 -3.12
C LEU A 123 9.52 13.83 -4.03
N ASN A 124 9.93 13.59 -5.27
CA ASN A 124 9.85 14.65 -6.28
C ASN A 124 8.38 15.08 -6.49
N PRO A 125 8.11 16.36 -6.81
CA PRO A 125 6.75 16.87 -6.93
C PRO A 125 5.88 16.12 -7.95
N VAL A 126 6.46 15.67 -9.07
CA VAL A 126 5.74 14.93 -10.11
C VAL A 126 5.18 13.61 -9.56
N PHE A 127 5.97 12.87 -8.80
CA PHE A 127 5.52 11.62 -8.18
C PHE A 127 4.53 11.88 -7.05
N ALA A 128 4.75 12.92 -6.25
CA ALA A 128 3.80 13.32 -5.21
C ALA A 128 2.40 13.62 -5.78
N ASP A 129 2.33 14.28 -6.95
CA ASP A 129 1.05 14.53 -7.64
C ASP A 129 0.42 13.25 -8.20
N VAL A 130 1.22 12.27 -8.66
CA VAL A 130 0.71 10.94 -9.03
C VAL A 130 0.10 10.22 -7.82
N LEU A 131 0.74 10.28 -6.65
CA LEU A 131 0.19 9.70 -5.42
C LEU A 131 -1.09 10.43 -4.99
N TRP A 132 -1.12 11.77 -5.10
CA TRP A 132 -2.33 12.54 -4.80
C TRP A 132 -3.50 12.15 -5.70
N SER A 133 -3.27 12.01 -7.01
CA SER A 133 -4.32 11.55 -7.93
C SER A 133 -4.84 10.15 -7.56
N ASN A 134 -3.97 9.26 -7.05
CA ASN A 134 -4.39 7.96 -6.54
C ASN A 134 -5.21 8.07 -5.25
N VAL A 135 -4.83 8.97 -4.32
CA VAL A 135 -5.63 9.28 -3.14
C VAL A 135 -7.03 9.73 -3.57
N GLU A 136 -7.16 10.70 -4.48
CA GLU A 136 -8.46 11.19 -4.95
C GLU A 136 -9.34 10.08 -5.54
N LYS A 137 -8.75 9.21 -6.37
CA LYS A 137 -9.45 8.10 -7.04
C LYS A 137 -9.91 7.02 -6.05
N THR A 138 -9.10 6.73 -5.03
CA THR A 138 -9.32 5.59 -4.13
C THR A 138 -9.91 5.97 -2.78
N ALA A 139 -9.93 7.26 -2.40
CA ALA A 139 -10.31 7.75 -1.07
C ALA A 139 -11.62 7.15 -0.55
N ARG A 140 -12.66 7.11 -1.40
CA ARG A 140 -13.97 6.55 -1.01
C ARG A 140 -13.95 5.03 -0.80
N LEU A 141 -13.14 4.32 -1.58
CA LEU A 141 -13.01 2.87 -1.46
C LEU A 141 -12.31 2.52 -0.15
N VAL A 142 -11.15 3.14 0.11
CA VAL A 142 -10.34 2.82 1.29
C VAL A 142 -10.87 3.45 2.58
N GLY A 143 -11.60 4.56 2.47
CA GLY A 143 -12.28 5.23 3.57
C GLY A 143 -13.68 4.69 3.87
N ARG A 144 -14.19 3.70 3.12
CA ARG A 144 -15.58 3.22 3.26
C ARG A 144 -15.93 2.70 4.66
N ARG A 145 -14.93 2.18 5.38
CA ARG A 145 -15.06 1.65 6.75
C ARG A 145 -14.79 2.69 7.84
N SER A 146 -14.57 3.95 7.48
CA SER A 146 -14.42 5.02 8.47
C SER A 146 -15.69 5.14 9.32
N PRO A 147 -15.58 5.20 10.66
CA PRO A 147 -16.73 5.33 11.56
C PRO A 147 -17.30 6.76 11.63
N VAL A 148 -16.66 7.72 10.96
CA VAL A 148 -16.99 9.15 10.96
C VAL A 148 -16.74 9.76 9.59
N GLY A 149 -17.18 11.00 9.37
CA GLY A 149 -16.79 11.76 8.18
C GLY A 149 -15.27 11.91 8.11
N LEU A 150 -14.67 11.62 6.97
CA LEU A 150 -13.22 11.62 6.78
C LEU A 150 -12.84 12.41 5.54
N VAL A 151 -12.01 13.44 5.74
CA VAL A 151 -11.45 14.29 4.69
C VAL A 151 -9.92 14.17 4.72
N LEU A 152 -9.34 13.88 3.56
CA LEU A 152 -7.89 13.90 3.36
C LEU A 152 -7.52 15.24 2.71
N ARG A 153 -6.53 15.95 3.26
CA ARG A 153 -6.18 17.32 2.87
C ARG A 153 -4.68 17.48 2.68
N ARG A 154 -4.26 18.09 1.57
CA ARG A 154 -2.87 18.52 1.37
C ARG A 154 -2.58 19.84 2.10
N PRO A 155 -1.32 20.14 2.42
CA PRO A 155 -0.95 21.44 2.99
C PRO A 155 -1.32 22.64 2.10
N ASP A 156 -1.39 22.43 0.78
CA ASP A 156 -1.82 23.43 -0.20
C ASP A 156 -3.35 23.63 -0.28
N GLY A 157 -4.12 22.94 0.58
CA GLY A 157 -5.56 23.09 0.68
C GLY A 157 -6.40 22.18 -0.22
N ARG A 158 -5.79 21.41 -1.14
CA ARG A 158 -6.53 20.40 -1.94
C ARG A 158 -7.08 19.31 -1.03
N THR A 159 -8.30 18.85 -1.30
CA THR A 159 -9.00 17.86 -0.45
C THR A 159 -9.62 16.72 -1.24
N ALA A 160 -9.66 15.53 -0.64
CA ALA A 160 -10.43 14.37 -1.08
C ALA A 160 -11.36 13.89 0.06
N VAL A 161 -12.65 13.75 -0.22
CA VAL A 161 -13.62 13.21 0.76
C VAL A 161 -13.60 11.69 0.71
N ALA A 162 -13.00 11.07 1.73
CA ALA A 162 -12.88 9.63 1.86
C ALA A 162 -14.13 8.97 2.46
N HIS A 163 -14.82 9.66 3.37
CA HIS A 163 -16.09 9.19 3.93
C HIS A 163 -17.01 10.37 4.24
N LYS A 164 -18.30 10.26 3.90
CA LYS A 164 -19.30 11.27 4.25
C LYS A 164 -19.94 10.89 5.58
N GLY A 165 -19.98 11.80 6.53
CA GLY A 165 -20.60 11.56 7.84
C GLY A 165 -20.33 12.70 8.81
N THR A 166 -20.91 12.61 10.00
CA THR A 166 -20.67 13.52 11.12
C THR A 166 -20.42 12.72 12.41
N PRO A 167 -19.55 13.18 13.32
CA PRO A 167 -18.63 14.31 13.19
C PRO A 167 -17.60 14.12 12.05
N VAL A 168 -16.92 15.19 11.63
CA VAL A 168 -15.91 15.14 10.57
C VAL A 168 -14.51 15.21 11.18
N VAL A 169 -13.62 14.35 10.68
CA VAL A 169 -12.18 14.37 10.94
C VAL A 169 -11.45 14.74 9.65
N THR A 170 -10.53 15.68 9.74
CA THR A 170 -9.66 16.10 8.64
C THR A 170 -8.24 15.64 8.90
N VAL A 171 -7.66 14.90 7.97
CA VAL A 171 -6.29 14.41 8.01
C VAL A 171 -5.48 15.22 7.02
N THR A 172 -4.46 15.93 7.50
CA THR A 172 -3.60 16.81 6.70
C THR A 172 -2.18 16.27 6.63
N GLY A 173 -1.62 16.18 5.43
CA GLY A 173 -0.24 15.71 5.23
C GLY A 173 0.15 15.67 3.76
N GLU A 174 1.40 15.32 3.47
CA GLU A 174 1.85 15.13 2.08
C GLU A 174 1.13 13.95 1.41
N PRO A 175 1.04 13.93 0.07
CA PRO A 175 0.30 12.88 -0.66
C PRO A 175 0.67 11.44 -0.29
N ALA A 176 1.96 11.18 -0.05
CA ALA A 176 2.45 9.89 0.42
C ALA A 176 1.89 9.49 1.78
N GLU A 177 1.86 10.42 2.73
CA GLU A 177 1.42 10.18 4.11
C GLU A 177 -0.09 10.01 4.17
N LEU A 178 -0.84 10.79 3.37
CA LEU A 178 -2.29 10.62 3.22
C LEU A 178 -2.64 9.27 2.59
N LEU A 179 -1.85 8.81 1.62
CA LEU A 179 -2.03 7.49 1.01
C LEU A 179 -1.79 6.39 2.04
N LEU A 180 -0.68 6.43 2.78
CA LEU A 180 -0.39 5.44 3.83
C LEU A 180 -1.48 5.41 4.91
N PHE A 181 -1.89 6.59 5.39
CA PHE A 181 -2.99 6.70 6.35
C PHE A 181 -4.27 6.04 5.84
N ALA A 182 -4.67 6.36 4.60
CA ALA A 182 -5.89 5.84 3.99
C ALA A 182 -5.82 4.32 3.74
N TYR A 183 -4.62 3.78 3.55
CA TYR A 183 -4.37 2.35 3.35
C TYR A 183 -4.14 1.58 4.67
N GLY A 184 -4.47 2.16 5.83
CA GLY A 184 -4.43 1.41 7.09
C GLY A 184 -3.10 1.51 7.86
N ARG A 185 -2.17 2.39 7.44
CA ARG A 185 -0.89 2.63 8.13
C ARG A 185 -0.98 3.88 9.00
N GLN A 186 -2.12 4.11 9.67
CA GLN A 186 -2.37 5.37 10.41
C GLN A 186 -1.33 5.65 11.51
N SER A 187 -0.79 4.61 12.16
CA SER A 187 0.23 4.75 13.22
C SER A 187 1.61 5.15 12.69
N ALA A 188 1.90 4.84 11.43
CA ALA A 188 3.20 5.09 10.80
C ALA A 188 3.17 6.27 9.81
N ALA A 189 2.01 6.86 9.55
CA ALA A 189 1.83 8.00 8.67
C ALA A 189 2.11 9.33 9.40
N ASP A 190 2.91 10.19 8.78
CA ASP A 190 3.25 11.53 9.30
C ASP A 190 2.16 12.53 8.87
N VAL A 191 1.09 12.61 9.66
CA VAL A 191 -0.10 13.44 9.39
C VAL A 191 -0.59 14.19 10.62
N GLN A 192 -1.15 15.37 10.39
CA GLN A 192 -1.95 16.09 11.38
C GLN A 192 -3.41 15.64 11.29
N VAL A 193 -4.04 15.31 12.42
CA VAL A 193 -5.43 14.84 12.46
C VAL A 193 -6.25 15.79 13.32
N GLU A 194 -7.25 16.44 12.72
CA GLU A 194 -8.08 17.47 13.35
C GLU A 194 -9.55 17.07 13.36
N GLY A 195 -10.25 17.37 14.45
CA GLY A 195 -11.67 17.08 14.63
C GLY A 195 -12.02 16.97 16.11
N ASP A 196 -13.24 16.54 16.40
CA ASP A 196 -13.62 16.13 17.75
C ASP A 196 -12.70 15.00 18.25
N GLN A 197 -12.23 15.08 19.49
CA GLN A 197 -11.22 14.15 20.02
C GLN A 197 -11.69 12.69 20.00
N ALA A 198 -12.96 12.43 20.35
CA ALA A 198 -13.52 11.07 20.30
C ALA A 198 -13.65 10.58 18.85
N ALA A 199 -13.95 11.46 17.90
CA ALA A 199 -13.95 11.15 16.48
C ALA A 199 -12.54 10.80 15.97
N VAL A 200 -11.52 11.59 16.35
CA VAL A 200 -10.12 11.36 15.97
C VAL A 200 -9.63 9.99 16.44
N GLU A 201 -9.91 9.63 17.69
CA GLU A 201 -9.54 8.33 18.25
C GLU A 201 -10.19 7.17 17.51
N ARG A 202 -11.47 7.32 17.13
CA ARG A 202 -12.17 6.30 16.32
C ARG A 202 -11.54 6.12 14.95
N VAL A 203 -11.12 7.19 14.27
CA VAL A 203 -10.43 7.07 12.97
C VAL A 203 -9.06 6.40 13.12
N ARG A 204 -8.29 6.74 14.15
CA ARG A 204 -6.97 6.15 14.39
C ARG A 204 -7.02 4.63 14.66
N LYS A 205 -8.13 4.14 15.20
CA LYS A 205 -8.35 2.71 15.50
C LYS A 205 -9.13 1.97 14.40
N ALA A 206 -9.62 2.67 13.39
CA ALA A 206 -10.42 2.05 12.34
C ALA A 206 -9.54 1.20 11.41
N GLU A 207 -10.07 0.06 10.97
CA GLU A 207 -9.46 -0.72 9.89
C GLU A 207 -9.79 -0.08 8.53
N LEU A 208 -9.00 0.92 8.16
CA LEU A 208 -9.03 1.55 6.83
C LEU A 208 -8.31 0.67 5.80
N GLY A 209 -8.49 0.98 4.52
CA GLY A 209 -7.88 0.22 3.43
C GLY A 209 -8.89 -0.65 2.67
N MET A 210 -8.39 -1.66 1.95
CA MET A 210 -9.20 -2.54 1.10
C MET A 210 -9.85 -3.68 1.88
#